data_AF-A0A7J5W170-F1
#
_entry.id   AF-A0A7J5W170-F1
#
_cell.length_a   1.000
_cell.length_b   1.000
_cell.length_c   1.000
_cell.angle_alpha   90.00
_cell.angle_beta   90.00
_cell.angle_gamma   90.00
#
_symmetry.space_group_name_H-M   'P 1'
#
loop_
_entity.id
_entity.type
_entity.pdbx_description
1 polymer ?
#
loop_
_entity_poly.entity_id
_entity_poly.type
_entity_poly.pdbx_seq_one_letter_code
_entity_poly.pdbx_strand_id
1 'polypeptide(L)'
;MSTNKNAEFTELINGSVNKNEDWEKLLRLISDKDHFNEPVSETTLKNVIASLRKLTDFAGNLLQEDKKEADLGWMDTYNALKYLTISKGKLRKLRDTGKLPAYKLDGKQYYKKTDLQKMFKLLNPSELMKPED
;
A
#
# COMPACT_ATOMS: atom_id res chain seq x y z
N MET A 1 11.25 -5.63 31.77
CA MET A 1 10.87 -4.90 30.55
C MET A 1 12.12 -4.27 29.96
N SER A 2 12.49 -4.70 28.76
CA SER A 2 13.15 -3.96 27.67
C SER A 2 13.91 -4.96 26.81
N THR A 3 13.20 -5.58 25.88
CA THR A 3 13.81 -6.34 24.79
C THR A 3 14.42 -5.34 23.82
N ASN A 4 15.75 -5.45 23.64
CA ASN A 4 16.52 -4.64 22.72
C ASN A 4 16.18 -5.05 21.28
N LYS A 5 15.38 -4.24 20.58
CA LYS A 5 14.94 -4.46 19.19
C LYS A 5 16.08 -4.43 18.16
N ASN A 6 17.30 -4.08 18.55
CA ASN A 6 18.44 -4.00 17.64
C ASN A 6 19.07 -5.36 17.35
N ALA A 7 18.75 -6.40 18.12
CA ALA A 7 19.32 -7.74 17.93
C ALA A 7 18.66 -8.52 16.77
N GLU A 8 17.39 -8.25 16.47
CA GLU A 8 16.65 -8.99 15.42
C GLU A 8 16.96 -8.50 14.00
N PHE A 9 17.49 -7.29 13.83
CA PHE A 9 17.82 -6.76 12.50
C PHE A 9 19.15 -7.31 11.95
N THR A 10 20.04 -7.76 12.83
CA THR A 10 21.38 -8.24 12.46
C THR A 10 21.39 -9.68 11.93
N GLU A 11 20.37 -10.49 12.21
CA GLU A 11 20.37 -11.90 11.82
C GLU A 11 19.90 -12.17 10.38
N LEU A 12 19.25 -11.21 9.72
CA LEU A 12 18.73 -11.37 8.35
C LEU A 12 19.75 -11.07 7.24
N ILE A 13 20.98 -10.67 7.57
CA ILE A 13 22.02 -10.28 6.59
C ILE A 13 23.15 -11.34 6.50
N ASN A 14 22.90 -12.58 6.92
CA ASN A 14 23.85 -13.68 6.72
C ASN A 14 23.54 -14.50 5.46
N GLY A 15 23.53 -13.79 4.33
CA GLY A 15 23.58 -14.37 2.99
C GLY A 15 24.67 -13.68 2.19
N SER A 16 25.89 -14.23 2.24
CA SER A 16 27.00 -14.06 1.28
C SER A 16 26.91 -12.86 0.34
N VAL A 17 27.21 -11.66 0.85
CA VAL A 17 27.67 -10.56 0.00
C VAL A 17 29.03 -10.17 0.52
N ASN A 18 30.00 -10.10 -0.38
CA ASN A 18 31.36 -9.61 -0.19
C ASN A 18 31.33 -8.13 0.27
N LYS A 19 30.88 -7.89 1.50
CA LYS A 19 30.75 -6.59 2.16
C LYS A 19 31.93 -6.47 3.11
N ASN A 20 33.04 -5.93 2.63
CA ASN A 20 33.95 -5.26 3.54
C ASN A 20 34.75 -4.16 2.86
N GLU A 21 35.22 -4.35 1.62
CA GLU A 21 36.06 -3.32 0.99
C GLU A 21 35.29 -2.04 0.62
N ASP A 22 34.11 -2.16 0.01
CA ASP A 22 33.31 -0.99 -0.39
C ASP A 22 32.76 -0.22 0.82
N TRP A 23 32.36 -0.95 1.87
CA TRP A 23 31.86 -0.36 3.11
C TRP A 23 32.97 0.37 3.88
N GLU A 24 34.14 -0.23 4.00
CA GLU A 24 35.31 0.41 4.62
C GLU A 24 35.81 1.61 3.81
N LYS A 25 35.76 1.53 2.47
CA LYS A 25 36.08 2.64 1.58
C LYS A 25 35.12 3.81 1.78
N LEU A 26 33.82 3.55 1.88
CA LEU A 26 32.80 4.56 2.18
C LEU A 26 33.03 5.19 3.55
N LEU A 27 33.32 4.40 4.58
CA LEU A 27 33.59 4.92 5.93
C LEU A 27 34.83 5.82 5.96
N ARG A 28 35.89 5.46 5.24
CA ARG A 28 37.08 6.30 5.09
C ARG A 28 36.76 7.61 4.38
N LEU A 29 36.00 7.56 3.29
CA LEU A 29 35.59 8.76 2.55
C LEU A 29 34.71 9.69 3.40
N ILE A 30 33.77 9.14 4.17
CA ILE A 30 32.86 9.91 5.06
C ILE A 30 33.59 10.50 6.26
N SER A 31 34.66 9.85 6.73
CA SER A 31 35.45 10.30 7.88
C SER A 31 36.53 11.33 7.51
N ASP A 32 36.87 11.43 6.22
CA ASP A 32 37.79 12.44 5.69
C ASP A 32 37.08 13.81 5.63
N LYS A 33 37.29 14.61 6.69
CA LYS A 33 36.68 15.93 6.84
C LYS A 33 37.19 16.95 5.82
N ASP A 34 38.35 16.71 5.21
CA ASP A 34 38.95 17.64 4.25
C ASP A 34 38.37 17.42 2.85
N HIS A 35 38.03 16.19 2.49
CA HIS A 35 37.40 15.85 1.21
C HIS A 35 35.97 16.39 1.05
N PHE A 36 35.24 16.63 2.15
CA PHE A 36 33.89 17.20 2.13
C PHE A 36 33.84 18.72 1.92
N ASN A 37 34.98 19.40 1.97
CA ASN A 37 35.07 20.85 1.77
C ASN A 37 35.42 21.24 0.31
N GLU A 38 35.64 20.26 -0.57
CA GLU A 38 35.83 20.54 -2.00
C GLU A 38 34.51 21.00 -2.64
N PRO A 39 34.54 22.04 -3.49
CA PRO A 39 33.35 22.49 -4.18
C PRO A 39 32.82 21.38 -5.10
N VAL A 40 31.67 20.82 -4.74
CA VAL A 40 31.00 19.80 -5.54
C VAL A 40 30.63 20.40 -6.90
N SER A 41 30.96 19.69 -7.98
CA SER A 41 30.65 20.15 -9.32
C SER A 41 29.14 20.35 -9.53
N GLU A 42 28.77 21.38 -10.29
CA GLU A 42 27.36 21.70 -10.59
C GLU A 42 26.64 20.51 -11.25
N THR A 43 27.36 19.75 -12.08
CA THR A 43 26.87 18.53 -12.73
C THR A 43 26.56 17.42 -11.73
N THR A 44 27.40 17.21 -10.72
CA THR A 44 27.12 16.26 -9.63
C THR A 44 25.86 16.64 -8.87
N LEU A 45 25.70 17.92 -8.51
CA LEU A 45 24.51 18.40 -7.81
C LEU A 45 23.23 18.21 -8.64
N LYS A 46 23.28 18.55 -9.94
CA LYS A 46 22.16 18.33 -10.87
C LYS A 46 21.77 16.86 -10.95
N ASN A 47 22.76 15.96 -11.00
CA ASN A 47 22.51 14.52 -11.06
C ASN A 47 21.87 13.99 -9.78
N VAL A 48 22.33 14.45 -8.60
CA VAL A 48 21.73 14.08 -7.32
C VAL A 48 20.28 14.56 -7.24
N ILE A 49 20.00 15.80 -7.63
CA ILE A 49 18.63 16.36 -7.65
C ILE A 49 17.73 15.55 -8.60
N ALA A 50 18.23 15.19 -9.79
CA ALA A 50 17.49 14.38 -10.74
C ALA A 50 17.16 12.99 -10.18
N SER A 51 18.11 12.35 -9.50
CA SER A 51 17.92 11.05 -8.85
C SER A 51 16.92 11.13 -7.69
N LEU A 52 16.96 12.18 -6.88
CA LEU A 52 15.99 12.40 -5.80
C LEU A 52 14.57 12.66 -6.32
N ARG A 53 14.43 13.37 -7.45
CA ARG A 53 13.13 13.52 -8.12
C ARG A 53 12.59 12.19 -8.59
N LYS A 54 13.40 11.40 -9.32
CA LYS A 54 13.02 10.05 -9.76
C LYS A 54 12.61 9.14 -8.60
N LEU A 55 13.32 9.21 -7.47
CA LEU A 55 12.97 8.47 -6.26
C LEU A 55 11.64 8.94 -5.66
N THR A 56 11.42 10.26 -5.61
CA THR A 56 10.16 10.85 -5.14
C THR A 56 9.00 10.40 -6.02
N ASP A 57 9.16 10.42 -7.34
CA ASP A 57 8.14 9.99 -8.30
C ASP A 57 7.86 8.49 -8.15
N PHE A 58 8.91 7.68 -8.00
CA PHE A 58 8.78 6.24 -7.77
C PHE A 58 8.05 5.94 -6.45
N ALA A 59 8.43 6.61 -5.35
CA ALA A 59 7.73 6.48 -4.08
C ALA A 59 6.28 6.97 -4.17
N GLY A 60 6.03 8.05 -4.92
CA GLY A 60 4.69 8.56 -5.21
C GLY A 60 3.82 7.56 -5.97
N ASN A 61 4.41 6.80 -6.90
CA ASN A 61 3.73 5.75 -7.65
C ASN A 61 3.46 4.51 -6.77
N LEU A 62 4.43 4.09 -5.96
CA LEU A 62 4.24 3.00 -4.98
C LEU A 62 3.13 3.30 -3.97
N LEU A 63 3.02 4.56 -3.53
CA LEU A 63 1.96 5.00 -2.62
C LEU A 63 0.59 5.20 -3.31
N GLN A 64 0.54 5.20 -4.64
CA GLN A 64 -0.70 5.28 -5.41
C GLN A 64 -1.33 3.91 -5.67
N GLU A 65 -0.56 2.83 -5.69
CA GLU A 65 -1.10 1.46 -5.83
C GLU A 65 -2.05 1.11 -4.66
N ASP A 66 -1.79 1.64 -3.46
CA ASP A 66 -2.66 1.50 -2.27
C ASP A 66 -3.69 2.64 -2.10
N LYS A 67 -3.63 3.68 -2.94
CA LYS A 67 -4.65 4.74 -3.06
C LYS A 67 -5.55 4.54 -4.28
N LYS A 68 -5.94 3.30 -4.59
CA LYS A 68 -7.36 3.12 -4.96
C LYS A 68 -8.12 3.48 -3.71
N GLU A 69 -8.57 4.73 -3.61
CA GLU A 69 -9.47 5.19 -2.55
C GLU A 69 -10.40 4.03 -2.21
N ALA A 70 -10.20 3.44 -1.03
CA ALA A 70 -11.33 2.87 -0.34
C ALA A 70 -12.21 4.10 -0.09
N ASP A 71 -13.03 4.43 -1.09
CA ASP A 71 -14.23 5.19 -0.89
C ASP A 71 -14.97 4.41 0.19
N LEU A 72 -14.73 4.82 1.44
CA LEU A 72 -15.41 4.38 2.64
C LEU A 72 -16.88 4.83 2.59
N GLY A 73 -17.36 5.25 1.42
CA GLY A 73 -18.72 5.51 1.04
C GLY A 73 -19.65 4.40 1.51
N TRP A 74 -20.60 4.84 2.31
CA TRP A 74 -21.76 4.06 2.68
C TRP A 74 -22.72 4.05 1.49
N MET A 75 -23.07 2.86 1.01
CA MET A 75 -24.12 2.71 0.00
C MET A 75 -25.45 2.43 0.69
N ASP A 76 -26.49 3.12 0.24
CA ASP A 76 -27.85 2.78 0.63
C ASP A 76 -28.31 1.46 0.00
N THR A 77 -29.50 1.01 0.38
CA THR A 77 -30.07 -0.25 -0.13
C THR A 77 -30.29 -0.22 -1.65
N TYR A 78 -30.65 0.92 -2.23
CA TYR A 78 -30.91 1.02 -3.67
C TYR A 78 -29.63 0.84 -4.48
N ASN A 79 -28.57 1.57 -4.11
CA ASN A 79 -27.27 1.48 -4.75
C ASN A 79 -26.61 0.12 -4.52
N ALA A 80 -26.76 -0.48 -3.34
CA ALA A 80 -26.25 -1.83 -3.06
C ALA A 80 -26.88 -2.90 -3.97
N LEU A 81 -28.19 -2.80 -4.25
CA LEU A 81 -28.87 -3.72 -5.17
C LEU A 81 -28.38 -3.57 -6.60
N LYS A 82 -28.18 -2.32 -7.04
CA LYS A 82 -27.65 -2.01 -8.37
C LYS A 82 -26.21 -2.49 -8.52
N TYR A 83 -25.40 -2.34 -7.48
CA TYR A 83 -24.00 -2.74 -7.47
C TYR A 83 -23.80 -4.26 -7.50
N LEU A 84 -24.57 -5.01 -6.69
CA LEU A 84 -24.47 -6.46 -6.62
C LEU A 84 -25.30 -7.19 -7.69
N THR A 85 -26.18 -6.47 -8.40
CA THR A 85 -27.09 -7.02 -9.41
C THR A 85 -27.98 -8.15 -8.86
N ILE A 86 -28.40 -8.04 -7.60
CA ILE A 86 -29.22 -9.04 -6.90
C ILE A 86 -30.63 -8.53 -6.57
N SER A 87 -31.55 -9.46 -6.33
CA SER A 87 -32.90 -9.13 -5.85
C SER A 87 -32.91 -8.68 -4.39
N LYS A 88 -33.93 -7.90 -4.01
CA LYS A 88 -34.18 -7.46 -2.63
C LYS A 88 -34.23 -8.62 -1.64
N GLY A 89 -34.84 -9.75 -2.02
CA GLY A 89 -34.94 -10.95 -1.19
C GLY A 89 -33.58 -11.59 -0.92
N LYS A 90 -32.69 -11.62 -1.93
CA LYS A 90 -31.32 -12.13 -1.77
C LYS A 90 -30.48 -11.22 -0.88
N LEU A 91 -30.58 -9.89 -1.05
CA LEU A 91 -29.89 -8.92 -0.18
C LEU A 91 -30.36 -9.06 1.29
N ARG A 92 -31.68 -9.20 1.50
CA ARG A 92 -32.25 -9.46 2.83
C ARG A 92 -31.69 -10.74 3.43
N LYS A 93 -31.66 -11.85 2.68
CA LYS A 93 -31.10 -13.12 3.15
C LYS A 93 -29.62 -12.99 3.52
N LEU A 94 -28.83 -12.26 2.73
CA LEU A 94 -27.41 -12.03 3.02
C LEU A 94 -27.20 -11.23 4.31
N ARG A 95 -28.04 -10.24 4.57
CA ARG A 95 -28.05 -9.50 5.82
C ARG A 95 -28.49 -10.38 7.00
N ASP A 96 -29.63 -11.07 6.86
CA ASP A 96 -30.24 -11.84 7.94
C ASP A 96 -29.36 -13.06 8.31
N THR A 97 -28.57 -13.57 7.37
CA THR A 97 -27.57 -14.63 7.61
C THR A 97 -26.21 -14.11 8.10
N GLY A 98 -26.04 -12.79 8.25
CA GLY A 98 -24.79 -12.17 8.70
C GLY A 98 -23.66 -12.16 7.67
N LYS A 99 -23.90 -12.63 6.43
CA LYS A 99 -22.89 -12.65 5.35
C LYS A 99 -22.58 -11.26 4.78
N LEU A 100 -23.51 -10.32 4.91
CA LEU A 100 -23.31 -8.93 4.55
C LEU A 100 -23.72 -8.02 5.71
N PRO A 101 -22.76 -7.38 6.39
CA PRO A 101 -23.05 -6.42 7.46
C PRO A 101 -23.89 -5.25 6.94
N ALA A 102 -24.98 -4.94 7.64
CA ALA A 102 -25.82 -3.79 7.38
C ALA A 102 -25.90 -2.90 8.61
N TYR A 103 -25.82 -1.59 8.39
CA TYR A 103 -25.83 -0.59 9.44
C TYR A 103 -27.11 0.24 9.29
N LYS A 104 -27.82 0.41 10.40
CA LYS A 104 -29.08 1.16 10.41
C LYS A 104 -28.82 2.57 10.90
N LEU A 105 -29.12 3.55 10.06
CA LEU A 105 -29.08 4.97 10.40
C LEU A 105 -30.41 5.58 9.99
N ASP A 106 -31.12 6.19 10.94
CA ASP A 106 -32.41 6.85 10.72
C ASP A 106 -33.44 5.97 9.98
N GLY A 107 -33.61 4.72 10.43
CA GLY A 107 -34.55 3.78 9.80
C GLY A 107 -34.07 3.17 8.47
N LYS A 108 -33.07 3.75 7.81
CA LYS A 108 -32.51 3.29 6.54
C LYS A 108 -31.31 2.36 6.75
N GLN A 109 -31.09 1.49 5.78
CA GLN A 109 -30.01 0.50 5.79
C GLN A 109 -28.90 0.92 4.85
N TYR A 110 -27.69 0.91 5.39
CA TYR A 110 -26.45 1.27 4.72
C TYR A 110 -25.45 0.13 4.78
N TYR A 111 -24.62 0.06 3.76
CA TYR A 111 -23.64 -0.99 3.56
C TYR A 111 -22.29 -0.34 3.26
N LYS A 112 -21.22 -0.86 3.85
CA LYS A 112 -19.87 -0.41 3.51
C LYS A 112 -19.54 -0.88 2.10
N LYS A 113 -19.01 0.02 1.26
CA LYS A 113 -18.57 -0.32 -0.10
C LYS A 113 -17.56 -1.47 -0.12
N THR A 114 -16.66 -1.53 0.86
CA THR A 114 -15.67 -2.63 1.00
C THR A 114 -16.32 -4.00 1.16
N ASP A 115 -17.41 -4.08 1.93
CA ASP A 115 -18.11 -5.34 2.17
C ASP A 115 -18.94 -5.73 0.94
N LEU A 116 -19.52 -4.74 0.25
CA LEU A 116 -20.18 -4.96 -1.04
C LEU A 116 -19.20 -5.43 -2.12
N GLN A 117 -18.00 -4.86 -2.20
CA GLN A 117 -16.95 -5.28 -3.13
C GLN A 117 -16.51 -6.72 -2.88
N LYS A 118 -16.27 -7.09 -1.61
CA LYS A 118 -15.96 -8.48 -1.24
C LYS A 118 -17.09 -9.42 -1.66
N MET A 119 -18.34 -9.03 -1.40
CA MET A 119 -19.50 -9.83 -1.79
C MET A 119 -19.65 -9.92 -3.31
N PHE A 120 -19.37 -8.86 -4.06
CA PHE A 120 -19.40 -8.87 -5.52
C PHE A 120 -18.40 -9.88 -6.08
N LYS A 121 -17.16 -9.86 -5.59
CA LYS A 121 -16.10 -10.82 -5.97
C LYS A 121 -16.51 -12.27 -5.69
N LEU A 122 -17.18 -12.52 -4.56
CA LEU A 122 -17.67 -13.86 -4.20
C LEU A 122 -18.85 -14.32 -5.08
N LEU A 123 -19.68 -13.40 -5.56
CA LEU A 123 -20.83 -13.72 -6.41
C LEU A 123 -20.45 -13.86 -7.89
N ASN A 124 -19.40 -13.16 -8.33
CA ASN A 124 -18.90 -13.14 -9.70
C ASN A 124 -17.41 -13.53 -9.75
N PRO A 125 -17.06 -14.79 -9.46
CA PRO A 125 -15.66 -15.22 -9.42
C PRO A 125 -14.97 -15.17 -10.79
N SER A 126 -15.72 -15.16 -11.89
CA SER A 126 -15.19 -15.02 -13.26
C SER A 126 -14.58 -13.65 -13.56
N GLU A 127 -14.90 -12.59 -12.80
CA GLU A 127 -14.28 -11.27 -12.98
C GLU A 127 -12.90 -11.14 -12.31
N LEU A 128 -12.47 -12.14 -11.55
CA LEU A 128 -11.12 -12.19 -10.95
C LEU A 128 -10.05 -12.71 -11.93
N MET A 129 -10.45 -13.12 -13.15
CA MET A 129 -9.56 -13.65 -14.19
C MET A 129 -9.41 -12.70 -15.40
N LYS A 130 -9.47 -11.39 -15.20
CA LYS A 130 -8.85 -10.48 -16.17
C LYS A 130 -7.42 -10.22 -15.67
N PRO A 131 -6.38 -10.74 -16.35
CA PRO A 131 -5.04 -10.20 -16.12
C PRO A 131 -5.13 -8.70 -16.38
N GLU A 132 -4.58 -7.91 -15.45
CA GLU A 132 -4.39 -6.49 -15.67
C GLU A 132 -3.50 -6.36 -16.92
N ASP A 133 -4.05 -5.76 -17.98
CA ASP A 133 -3.31 -5.41 -19.21
C ASP A 133 -2.32 -4.27 -18.94
#